data_AF-A0A7S4BR65-F1
#
_entry.id   AF-A0A7S4BR65-F1
#
_cell.length_a   1.000
_cell.length_b   1.000
_cell.length_c   1.000
_cell.angle_alpha   90.00
_cell.angle_beta   90.00
_cell.angle_gamma   90.00
#
_symmetry.space_group_name_H-M   'P 1'
#
loop_
_entity.id
_entity.type
_entity.pdbx_description
1 polymer ?
#
loop_
_entity_poly.entity_id
_entity_poly.type
_entity_poly.pdbx_seq_one_letter_code
_entity_poly.pdbx_strand_id
1 'polypeptide(L)'
;WHLHPQLARIDTLLTSKGANRPANNIKQIIKELVPNIQNNTLKKLINHAQSIQKRIPAWFRRRLDITREWSEPNEIVKIKDDLNEDQYGLYNSNSLHQLRVSASGHGITIGSPWNTSDWDLDTEFTKTSTWGNKAPQNHTSAIRGAQHETYPPNEGWLTAKQQPIKLSDLTIRRMTNLFSTSSGQPSCQRKWENILQINIEWKKVWRTLSNSFANPHDSKTWFKLAHRALRLNSNDKTVSSNKCRLCDSTRESHAHLLTCHKLNALRRLVLQLLIATGMPLDTFSYPYTWLTCLNKDNEPLTEVQVALITIHWNTLYKHMTKQKLDNKTFNDTAAMKEYTRTVSHRILALTKKLSLHNQARQHGSYKTQSINTSIANTLHNIGQYNPHSGSFHINNNIARILTSHDPLLFFPSVDPSL
;
A
#
# COMPACT_ATOMS: atom_id res chain seq x y z
N TRP A 1 16.36 7.36 -46.70
CA TRP A 1 17.15 6.69 -45.65
C TRP A 1 18.66 6.87 -45.81
N HIS A 2 19.15 7.70 -46.76
CA HIS A 2 20.53 8.19 -46.79
C HIS A 2 20.56 9.72 -46.70
N LEU A 3 20.32 10.24 -45.50
CA LEU A 3 20.37 11.67 -45.22
C LEU A 3 21.30 11.88 -44.01
N HIS A 4 22.56 12.15 -44.35
CA HIS A 4 23.71 12.71 -43.61
C HIS A 4 23.72 12.71 -42.06
N PRO A 5 24.85 12.38 -41.40
CA PRO A 5 25.06 12.52 -39.94
C PRO A 5 24.71 13.91 -39.36
N GLN A 6 24.67 14.94 -40.21
CA GLN A 6 24.28 16.29 -39.84
C GLN A 6 22.78 16.42 -39.53
N LEU A 7 21.91 15.59 -40.12
CA LEU A 7 20.46 15.62 -39.87
C LEU A 7 20.08 14.98 -38.53
N ALA A 8 20.80 13.95 -38.11
CA ALA A 8 20.67 13.41 -36.74
C ALA A 8 21.08 14.46 -35.68
N ARG A 9 22.14 15.26 -35.95
CA ARG A 9 22.52 16.40 -35.10
C ARG A 9 21.44 17.49 -35.05
N ILE A 10 20.76 17.76 -36.17
CA ILE A 10 19.66 18.73 -36.26
C ILE A 10 18.44 18.26 -35.47
N ASP A 11 18.09 16.97 -35.52
CA ASP A 11 16.98 16.40 -34.73
C ASP A 11 17.23 16.58 -33.22
N THR A 12 18.43 16.24 -32.74
CA THR A 12 18.81 16.38 -31.33
C THR A 12 18.84 17.85 -30.87
N LEU A 13 19.24 18.78 -31.74
CA LEU A 13 19.31 20.21 -31.46
C LEU A 13 17.93 20.90 -31.52
N LEU A 14 17.06 20.49 -32.44
CA LEU A 14 15.68 21.00 -32.50
C LEU A 14 14.86 20.54 -31.28
N THR A 15 15.12 19.33 -30.77
CA THR A 15 14.51 18.86 -29.52
C THR A 15 15.08 19.51 -28.26
N SER A 16 16.35 19.93 -28.25
CA SER A 16 17.01 20.51 -27.06
C SER A 16 16.99 22.05 -26.98
N LYS A 17 16.91 22.77 -28.12
CA LYS A 17 16.93 24.25 -28.18
C LYS A 17 15.73 24.90 -28.88
N GLY A 18 14.89 24.13 -29.58
CA GLY A 18 14.00 24.68 -30.62
C GLY A 18 12.49 24.49 -30.44
N ALA A 19 12.03 23.80 -29.39
CA ALA A 19 10.69 23.23 -29.39
C ALA A 19 9.51 24.22 -29.40
N ASN A 20 9.73 25.52 -29.15
CA ASN A 20 8.69 26.54 -29.25
C ASN A 20 9.12 27.89 -29.81
N ARG A 21 10.22 27.93 -30.56
CA ARG A 21 10.60 29.19 -31.22
C ARG A 21 9.73 29.44 -32.47
N PRO A 22 9.33 30.70 -32.76
CA PRO A 22 8.57 31.05 -33.96
C PRO A 22 9.30 30.59 -35.24
N ALA A 23 8.58 30.38 -36.34
CA ALA A 23 9.13 29.83 -37.59
C ALA A 23 10.38 30.58 -38.10
N ASN A 24 10.50 31.88 -37.79
CA ASN A 24 11.65 32.72 -38.10
C ASN A 24 12.93 32.28 -37.36
N ASN A 25 12.82 31.79 -36.13
CA ASN A 25 13.93 31.30 -35.33
C ASN A 25 14.37 29.88 -35.75
N ILE A 26 13.44 29.00 -36.17
CA ILE A 26 13.79 27.68 -36.72
C ILE A 26 14.60 27.86 -38.02
N LYS A 27 14.20 28.83 -38.86
CA LYS A 27 14.92 29.21 -40.07
C LYS A 27 16.33 29.71 -39.76
N GLN A 28 16.50 30.52 -38.72
CA GLN A 28 17.80 31.05 -38.31
C GLN A 28 18.73 29.95 -37.77
N ILE A 29 18.24 29.06 -36.90
CA ILE A 29 19.01 27.94 -36.36
C ILE A 29 19.47 26.98 -37.47
N ILE A 30 18.59 26.65 -38.44
CA ILE A 30 18.98 25.77 -39.55
C ILE A 30 20.04 26.44 -40.43
N LYS A 31 19.98 27.76 -40.63
CA LYS A 31 21.00 28.52 -41.37
C LYS A 31 22.34 28.60 -40.62
N GLU A 32 22.32 28.75 -39.30
CA GLU A 32 23.53 28.72 -38.48
C GLU A 32 24.22 27.35 -38.51
N LEU A 33 23.44 26.27 -38.49
CA LEU A 33 23.96 24.90 -38.53
C LEU A 33 24.41 24.45 -39.93
N VAL A 34 23.79 24.99 -40.97
CA VAL A 34 24.11 24.68 -42.37
C VAL A 34 24.13 25.99 -43.19
N PRO A 35 25.26 26.73 -43.18
CA PRO A 35 25.36 28.07 -43.77
C PRO A 35 25.02 28.14 -45.26
N ASN A 36 25.19 27.04 -45.99
CA ASN A 36 25.03 26.96 -47.45
C ASN A 36 23.79 26.16 -47.89
N ILE A 37 22.77 26.05 -47.04
CA ILE A 37 21.57 25.28 -47.37
C ILE A 37 20.76 25.94 -48.50
N GLN A 38 20.43 25.18 -49.54
CA GLN A 38 19.56 25.66 -50.63
C GLN A 38 18.16 26.00 -50.10
N ASN A 39 17.56 27.10 -50.58
CA ASN A 39 16.25 27.60 -50.12
C ASN A 39 15.13 26.56 -50.20
N ASN A 40 15.13 25.71 -51.23
CA ASN A 40 14.14 24.64 -51.40
C ASN A 40 14.28 23.55 -50.32
N THR A 41 15.52 23.22 -49.95
CA THR A 41 15.83 22.25 -48.88
C THR A 41 15.50 22.83 -47.51
N LEU A 42 15.82 24.12 -47.28
CA LEU A 42 15.45 24.84 -46.06
C LEU A 42 13.93 24.85 -45.84
N LYS A 43 13.14 25.11 -46.89
CA LYS A 43 11.68 25.09 -46.82
C LYS A 43 11.13 23.70 -46.46
N LYS A 44 11.70 22.64 -47.05
CA LYS A 44 11.33 21.24 -46.72
C LYS A 44 11.65 20.91 -45.26
N LEU A 45 12.82 21.31 -44.75
CA LEU A 45 13.20 21.07 -43.36
C LEU A 45 12.32 21.83 -42.37
N ILE A 46 11.99 23.10 -42.65
CA ILE A 46 11.08 23.89 -41.81
C ILE A 46 9.71 23.22 -41.75
N ASN A 47 9.15 22.79 -42.89
CA ASN A 47 7.85 22.11 -42.93
C ASN A 47 7.88 20.77 -42.17
N HIS A 48 8.99 20.03 -42.27
CA HIS A 48 9.17 18.77 -41.55
C HIS A 48 9.27 18.99 -40.03
N ALA A 49 10.09 19.96 -39.60
CA ALA A 49 10.22 20.34 -38.19
C ALA A 49 8.87 20.80 -37.60
N GLN A 50 8.10 21.60 -38.33
CA GLN A 50 6.75 22.02 -37.92
C GLN A 50 5.78 20.84 -37.83
N SER A 51 5.86 19.87 -38.76
CA SER A 51 5.07 18.65 -38.70
C SER A 51 5.41 17.81 -37.46
N ILE A 52 6.70 17.71 -37.10
CA ILE A 52 7.14 17.03 -35.88
C ILE A 52 6.62 17.77 -34.65
N GLN A 53 6.79 19.10 -34.59
CA GLN A 53 6.32 19.94 -33.48
C GLN A 53 4.82 19.81 -33.24
N LYS A 54 4.00 19.68 -34.30
CA LYS A 54 2.55 19.43 -34.19
C LYS A 54 2.22 18.06 -33.60
N ARG A 55 3.06 17.04 -33.84
CA ARG A 55 2.90 15.67 -33.30
C ARG A 55 3.36 15.55 -31.85
N ILE A 56 4.19 16.48 -31.37
CA ILE A 56 4.59 16.52 -29.96
C ILE A 56 3.36 16.89 -29.11
N PRO A 57 2.98 16.08 -28.11
CA PRO A 57 1.87 16.37 -27.21
C PRO A 57 2.01 17.76 -26.56
N ALA A 58 0.90 18.49 -26.42
CA ALA A 58 0.90 19.85 -25.90
C ALA A 58 1.47 19.97 -24.47
N TRP A 59 1.41 18.90 -23.67
CA TRP A 59 2.03 18.83 -22.35
C TRP A 59 3.56 18.72 -22.42
N PHE A 60 4.10 18.01 -23.41
CA PHE A 60 5.55 17.87 -23.62
C PHE A 60 6.14 19.15 -24.21
N ARG A 61 5.42 19.82 -25.11
CA ARG A 61 5.74 21.19 -25.56
C ARG A 61 5.83 22.15 -24.38
N ARG A 62 4.80 22.21 -23.53
CA ARG A 62 4.81 23.03 -22.30
C ARG A 62 5.99 22.73 -21.38
N ARG A 63 6.42 21.48 -21.27
CA ARG A 63 7.61 21.09 -20.47
C ARG A 63 8.92 21.61 -21.06
N LEU A 64 9.04 21.67 -22.38
CA LEU A 64 10.18 22.27 -23.07
C LEU A 64 10.13 23.81 -23.04
N ASP A 65 8.95 24.36 -22.76
CA ASP A 65 8.62 25.79 -22.75
C ASP A 65 8.68 26.44 -21.37
N ILE A 66 8.97 25.67 -20.31
CA ILE A 66 9.26 26.25 -19.00
C ILE A 66 10.55 27.04 -19.18
N THR A 67 10.41 28.33 -19.49
CA THR A 67 11.42 29.35 -19.27
C THR A 67 11.99 29.08 -17.89
N ARG A 68 13.31 28.84 -17.86
CA ARG A 68 14.09 28.36 -16.72
C ARG A 68 14.11 29.41 -15.62
N GLU A 69 13.00 29.63 -14.94
CA GLU A 69 13.00 30.44 -13.73
C GLU A 69 13.67 29.62 -12.63
N TRP A 70 14.91 30.01 -12.30
CA TRP A 70 15.66 29.57 -11.13
C TRP A 70 15.06 30.29 -9.91
N SER A 71 13.91 29.82 -9.43
CA SER A 71 13.09 30.61 -8.50
C SER A 71 12.87 29.97 -7.13
N GLU A 72 13.36 28.76 -6.86
CA GLU A 72 13.19 28.12 -5.54
C GLU A 72 14.50 28.17 -4.73
N PRO A 73 14.55 28.93 -3.62
CA PRO A 73 15.61 28.79 -2.63
C PRO A 73 15.75 27.33 -2.17
N ASN A 74 16.98 26.84 -2.00
CA ASN A 74 17.32 25.46 -1.64
C ASN A 74 17.10 24.43 -2.76
N GLU A 75 17.36 24.79 -4.02
CA GLU A 75 17.35 23.86 -5.14
C GLU A 75 18.68 23.09 -5.23
N ILE A 76 18.64 21.79 -5.48
CA ILE A 76 19.85 20.99 -5.72
C ILE A 76 20.21 21.07 -7.20
N VAL A 77 21.42 21.53 -7.50
CA VAL A 77 21.95 21.69 -8.85
C VAL A 77 23.14 20.77 -9.08
N LYS A 78 23.36 20.40 -10.33
CA LYS A 78 24.56 19.72 -10.82
C LYS A 78 25.43 20.78 -11.50
N ILE A 79 26.70 20.77 -11.15
CA ILE A 79 27.73 21.71 -11.61
C ILE A 79 28.93 20.91 -12.11
N LYS A 80 29.76 21.55 -12.93
CA LYS A 80 31.08 21.04 -13.31
C LYS A 80 32.13 21.74 -12.48
N ASP A 81 33.07 20.98 -11.91
CA ASP A 81 34.25 21.58 -11.29
C ASP A 81 35.34 21.92 -12.33
N ASP A 82 36.47 22.45 -11.87
CA ASP A 82 37.61 22.84 -12.71
C ASP A 82 38.21 21.66 -13.49
N LEU A 83 37.96 20.43 -13.04
CA LEU A 83 38.37 19.19 -13.71
C LEU A 83 37.29 18.63 -14.64
N ASN A 84 36.18 19.37 -14.81
CA ASN A 84 35.01 18.98 -15.59
C ASN A 84 34.31 17.71 -15.03
N GLU A 85 34.50 17.42 -13.74
CA GLU A 85 33.78 16.35 -13.05
C GLU A 85 32.42 16.84 -12.55
N ASP A 86 31.47 15.90 -12.44
CA ASP A 86 30.11 16.20 -12.00
C ASP A 86 30.06 16.36 -10.47
N GLN A 87 29.78 17.58 -10.02
CA GLN A 87 29.54 17.89 -8.61
C GLN A 87 28.06 18.26 -8.40
N TYR A 88 27.62 18.16 -7.15
CA TYR A 88 26.27 18.58 -6.75
C TYR A 88 26.38 19.70 -5.73
N GLY A 89 25.45 20.65 -5.78
CA GLY A 89 25.39 21.76 -4.84
C GLY A 89 23.96 22.12 -4.45
N LEU A 90 23.78 22.67 -3.25
CA LEU A 90 22.54 23.27 -2.79
C LEU A 90 22.61 24.77 -3.04
N TYR A 91 21.82 25.25 -4.01
CA TYR A 91 21.76 26.63 -4.41
C TYR A 91 20.74 27.40 -3.57
N ASN A 92 21.14 28.56 -3.07
CA ASN A 92 20.28 29.46 -2.31
C ASN A 92 20.56 30.91 -2.70
N SER A 93 19.78 31.41 -3.66
CA SER A 93 19.77 32.79 -4.16
C SER A 93 21.10 33.26 -4.76
N ASN A 94 22.15 33.46 -3.96
CA ASN A 94 23.48 33.88 -4.42
C ASN A 94 24.60 33.00 -3.83
N SER A 95 24.27 31.97 -3.04
CA SER A 95 25.25 31.04 -2.48
C SER A 95 25.02 29.61 -2.95
N LEU A 96 26.12 28.87 -3.13
CA LEU A 96 26.10 27.46 -3.46
C LEU A 96 26.89 26.66 -2.43
N HIS A 97 26.22 25.76 -1.71
CA HIS A 97 26.88 24.82 -0.81
C HIS A 97 27.17 23.51 -1.54
N GLN A 98 28.43 23.13 -1.68
CA GLN A 98 28.79 21.83 -2.29
C GLN A 98 28.21 20.68 -1.47
N LEU A 99 27.70 19.66 -2.16
CA LEU A 99 27.14 18.44 -1.57
C LEU A 99 28.04 17.25 -1.85
N ARG A 100 28.46 16.55 -0.79
CA ARG A 100 29.00 15.20 -0.89
C ARG A 100 27.83 14.22 -0.96
N VAL A 101 27.65 13.57 -2.11
CA VAL A 101 26.55 12.62 -2.34
C VAL A 101 26.99 11.19 -2.02
N SER A 102 26.28 10.53 -1.11
CA SER A 102 26.50 9.11 -0.78
C SER A 102 25.97 8.18 -1.86
N ALA A 103 26.35 6.89 -1.81
CA ALA A 103 25.82 5.85 -2.71
C ALA A 103 24.29 5.71 -2.69
N SER A 104 23.63 6.19 -1.62
CA SER A 104 22.17 6.21 -1.49
C SER A 104 21.50 7.41 -2.17
N GLY A 105 22.29 8.32 -2.76
CA GLY A 105 21.82 9.57 -3.38
C GLY A 105 21.62 10.73 -2.40
N HIS A 106 21.90 10.56 -1.10
CA HIS A 106 21.76 11.64 -0.12
C HIS A 106 23.00 12.53 -0.10
N GLY A 107 22.79 13.84 -0.24
CA GLY A 107 23.83 14.87 -0.19
C GLY A 107 24.00 15.46 1.20
N ILE A 108 25.26 15.61 1.64
CA ILE A 108 25.64 16.35 2.86
C ILE A 108 26.41 17.60 2.42
N THR A 109 26.04 18.77 2.94
CA THR A 109 26.75 20.02 2.67
C THR A 109 28.17 19.97 3.22
N ILE A 110 29.15 20.32 2.40
CA ILE A 110 30.57 20.35 2.76
C ILE A 110 31.19 21.70 2.37
N GLY A 111 32.17 22.13 3.15
CA GLY A 111 32.94 23.35 2.87
C GLY A 111 32.17 24.66 3.09
N SER A 112 32.85 25.75 2.75
CA SER A 112 32.25 27.09 2.74
C SER A 112 31.47 27.30 1.44
N PRO A 113 30.33 28.04 1.47
CA PRO A 113 29.55 28.31 0.28
C PRO A 113 30.32 29.13 -0.73
N TRP A 114 30.12 28.83 -2.01
CA TRP A 114 30.63 29.63 -3.12
C TRP A 114 29.70 30.81 -3.36
N ASN A 115 30.28 31.96 -3.70
CA ASN A 115 29.51 33.12 -4.16
C ASN A 115 29.22 32.94 -5.65
N THR A 116 27.93 32.94 -5.99
CA THR A 116 27.43 32.69 -7.35
C THR A 116 26.83 33.94 -8.00
N SER A 117 27.09 35.13 -7.43
CA SER A 117 26.52 36.39 -7.92
C SER A 117 26.94 36.73 -9.36
N ASP A 118 28.13 36.28 -9.77
CA ASP A 118 28.70 36.55 -11.10
C ASP A 118 28.54 35.36 -12.07
N TRP A 119 27.84 34.30 -11.65
CA TRP A 119 27.73 33.04 -12.40
C TRP A 119 26.60 33.13 -13.43
N ASP A 120 26.83 32.61 -14.64
CA ASP A 120 25.75 32.42 -15.61
C ASP A 120 25.00 31.12 -15.32
N LEU A 121 23.94 31.23 -14.51
CA LEU A 121 23.14 30.10 -14.03
C LEU A 121 22.62 29.22 -15.17
N ASP A 122 22.40 29.76 -16.38
CA ASP A 122 21.84 28.99 -17.50
C ASP A 122 22.85 28.04 -18.17
N THR A 123 24.14 28.34 -18.04
CA THR A 123 25.24 27.54 -18.62
C THR A 123 25.98 26.75 -17.57
N GLU A 124 26.10 27.27 -16.35
CA GLU A 124 26.86 26.65 -15.27
C GLU A 124 26.04 25.64 -14.47
N PHE A 125 24.72 25.81 -14.39
CA PHE A 125 23.86 24.92 -13.62
C PHE A 125 23.05 23.96 -14.49
N THR A 126 22.99 22.71 -14.04
CA THR A 126 22.07 21.70 -14.53
C THR A 126 21.10 21.32 -13.43
N LYS A 127 19.78 21.48 -13.66
CA LYS A 127 18.76 21.03 -12.69
C LYS A 127 18.88 19.53 -12.44
N THR A 128 18.72 19.13 -11.18
CA THR A 128 18.79 17.73 -10.78
C THR A 128 17.41 17.13 -10.60
N SER A 129 17.27 15.85 -10.91
CA SER A 129 16.11 15.08 -10.50
C SER A 129 16.35 14.53 -9.10
N THR A 130 15.44 14.84 -8.18
CA THR A 130 15.43 14.28 -6.83
C THR A 130 14.18 13.44 -6.62
N TRP A 131 14.33 12.32 -5.91
CA TRP A 131 13.21 11.45 -5.52
C TRP A 131 13.05 11.45 -4.01
N GLY A 132 11.80 11.39 -3.55
CA GLY A 132 11.49 11.46 -2.13
C GLY A 132 10.94 12.83 -1.73
N ASN A 133 10.53 12.92 -0.47
CA ASN A 133 9.71 14.02 0.02
C ASN A 133 10.58 15.26 0.23
N LYS A 134 10.22 16.40 -0.40
CA LYS A 134 10.82 17.73 -0.14
C LYS A 134 10.31 18.30 1.19
N ALA A 135 10.41 17.56 2.29
CA ALA A 135 10.06 18.13 3.59
C ALA A 135 11.10 19.20 3.94
N PRO A 136 10.69 20.45 4.28
CA PRO A 136 11.61 21.59 4.45
C PRO A 136 12.65 21.43 5.57
N GLN A 137 12.55 20.37 6.39
CA GLN A 137 13.44 20.13 7.53
C GLN A 137 14.23 18.81 7.42
N ASN A 138 13.97 17.96 6.41
CA ASN A 138 14.64 16.67 6.26
C ASN A 138 15.08 16.50 4.81
N HIS A 139 16.37 16.67 4.55
CA HIS A 139 17.02 16.47 3.25
C HIS A 139 17.09 14.97 2.86
N THR A 140 15.97 14.25 2.91
CA THR A 140 15.85 12.82 2.58
C THR A 140 15.51 12.59 1.10
N SER A 141 15.65 13.61 0.27
CA SER A 141 15.46 13.49 -1.17
C SER A 141 16.75 12.97 -1.81
N ALA A 142 16.69 11.76 -2.35
CA ALA A 142 17.82 11.14 -3.05
C ALA A 142 18.00 11.81 -4.42
N ILE A 143 19.19 12.34 -4.64
CA ILE A 143 19.66 12.88 -5.92
C ILE A 143 19.85 11.71 -6.90
N ARG A 144 19.24 11.80 -8.07
CA ARG A 144 19.29 10.75 -9.12
C ARG A 144 20.18 11.09 -10.30
N GLY A 145 20.45 12.38 -10.50
CA GLY A 145 21.26 12.86 -11.61
C GLY A 145 20.66 14.10 -12.25
N ALA A 146 21.18 14.47 -13.42
CA ALA A 146 20.64 15.56 -14.21
C ALA A 146 19.19 15.28 -14.62
N GLN A 147 18.31 16.27 -14.53
CA GLN A 147 16.88 16.10 -14.77
C GLN A 147 16.57 15.62 -16.20
N HIS A 148 17.41 15.98 -17.17
CA HIS A 148 17.23 15.61 -18.58
C HIS A 148 17.78 14.20 -18.91
N GLU A 149 18.64 13.64 -18.07
CA GLU A 149 19.23 12.30 -18.23
C GLU A 149 18.52 11.26 -17.35
N THR A 150 17.83 11.70 -16.30
CA THR A 150 17.23 10.80 -15.31
C THR A 150 15.95 10.15 -15.84
N TYR A 151 15.92 8.81 -15.85
CA TYR A 151 14.72 8.01 -16.08
C TYR A 151 14.39 7.15 -14.84
N PRO A 152 13.12 7.10 -14.39
CA PRO A 152 11.99 7.90 -14.83
C PRO A 152 12.12 9.40 -14.52
N PRO A 153 11.56 10.29 -15.37
CA PRO A 153 11.57 11.73 -15.12
C PRO A 153 10.75 12.06 -13.86
N ASN A 154 11.16 13.06 -13.08
CA ASN A 154 10.40 13.45 -11.88
C ASN A 154 8.99 13.98 -12.21
N GLU A 155 8.83 14.68 -13.33
CA GLU A 155 7.57 15.33 -13.74
C GLU A 155 6.94 14.63 -14.96
N GLY A 156 5.70 15.02 -15.29
CA GLY A 156 4.97 14.51 -16.47
C GLY A 156 4.09 13.30 -16.20
N TRP A 157 3.92 12.92 -14.93
CA TRP A 157 3.04 11.84 -14.52
C TRP A 157 1.63 12.36 -14.30
N LEU A 158 0.64 11.55 -14.67
CA LEU A 158 -0.78 11.86 -14.49
C LEU A 158 -1.41 10.80 -13.61
N THR A 159 -2.29 11.22 -12.70
CA THR A 159 -3.15 10.28 -11.97
C THR A 159 -4.22 9.71 -12.89
N ALA A 160 -4.94 8.68 -12.43
CA ALA A 160 -6.14 8.18 -13.12
C ALA A 160 -7.21 9.28 -13.35
N LYS A 161 -7.19 10.35 -12.52
CA LYS A 161 -8.05 11.53 -12.66
C LYS A 161 -7.42 12.65 -13.52
N GLN A 162 -6.38 12.34 -14.29
CA GLN A 162 -5.66 13.28 -15.15
C GLN A 162 -5.03 14.48 -14.42
N GLN A 163 -4.78 14.35 -13.11
CA GLN A 163 -4.10 15.39 -12.34
C GLN A 163 -2.58 15.21 -12.44
N PRO A 164 -1.80 16.29 -12.69
CA PRO A 164 -0.35 16.19 -12.73
C PRO A 164 0.23 15.85 -11.37
N ILE A 165 1.21 14.95 -11.34
CA ILE A 165 1.97 14.57 -10.15
C ILE A 165 3.46 14.54 -10.46
N LYS A 166 4.27 14.85 -9.45
CA LYS A 166 5.71 14.60 -9.47
C LYS A 166 6.02 13.32 -8.70
N LEU A 167 7.04 12.57 -9.13
CA LEU A 167 7.49 11.36 -8.42
C LEU A 167 8.05 11.70 -7.03
N SER A 168 8.68 12.87 -6.87
CA SER A 168 9.13 13.42 -5.59
C SER A 168 7.98 13.55 -4.59
N ASP A 169 6.76 13.83 -5.08
CA ASP A 169 5.60 14.05 -4.24
C ASP A 169 4.79 12.76 -4.00
N LEU A 170 5.22 11.63 -4.58
CA LEU A 170 4.61 10.32 -4.38
C LEU A 170 5.05 9.73 -3.04
N THR A 171 4.31 10.10 -1.99
CA THR A 171 4.38 9.38 -0.72
C THR A 171 3.54 8.11 -0.77
N ILE A 172 3.86 7.12 0.09
CA ILE A 172 3.00 5.93 0.28
C ILE A 172 1.55 6.35 0.54
N ARG A 173 1.35 7.37 1.39
CA ARG A 173 0.01 7.93 1.68
C ARG A 173 -0.68 8.45 0.42
N ARG A 174 0.01 9.22 -0.41
CA ARG A 174 -0.55 9.75 -1.66
C ARG A 174 -0.86 8.63 -2.66
N MET A 175 0.04 7.67 -2.83
CA MET A 175 -0.20 6.49 -3.68
C MET A 175 -1.44 5.73 -3.21
N THR A 176 -1.52 5.39 -1.92
CA THR A 176 -2.68 4.71 -1.33
C THR A 176 -3.98 5.48 -1.58
N ASN A 177 -3.99 6.79 -1.40
CA ASN A 177 -5.17 7.63 -1.68
C ASN A 177 -5.57 7.60 -3.16
N LEU A 178 -4.58 7.67 -4.08
CA LEU A 178 -4.84 7.61 -5.52
C LEU A 178 -5.44 6.27 -5.93
N PHE A 179 -4.92 5.16 -5.42
CA PHE A 179 -5.50 3.84 -5.67
C PHE A 179 -6.88 3.67 -5.02
N SER A 180 -7.12 4.28 -3.86
CA SER A 180 -8.40 4.16 -3.14
C SER A 180 -9.54 4.95 -3.78
N THR A 181 -9.24 6.03 -4.52
CA THR A 181 -10.28 6.91 -5.11
C THR A 181 -10.82 6.44 -6.46
N SER A 182 -10.27 5.37 -7.03
CA SER A 182 -10.63 4.84 -8.36
C SER A 182 -11.40 3.52 -8.33
N SER A 183 -11.54 2.89 -7.16
CA SER A 183 -12.27 1.64 -7.02
C SER A 183 -13.77 1.90 -6.87
N GLY A 184 -14.55 1.59 -7.92
CA GLY A 184 -16.01 1.44 -7.80
C GLY A 184 -16.39 0.31 -6.85
N GLN A 185 -17.68 0.17 -6.56
CA GLN A 185 -18.17 -0.91 -5.69
C GLN A 185 -17.71 -2.29 -6.21
N PRO A 186 -17.12 -3.15 -5.36
CA PRO A 186 -16.74 -4.50 -5.74
C PRO A 186 -17.89 -5.30 -6.37
N SER A 187 -17.66 -5.87 -7.55
CA SER A 187 -18.66 -6.69 -8.26
C SER A 187 -19.09 -7.95 -7.50
N CYS A 188 -18.36 -8.35 -6.45
CA CYS A 188 -18.74 -9.45 -5.58
C CYS A 188 -19.97 -9.14 -4.72
N GLN A 189 -20.26 -7.87 -4.42
CA GLN A 189 -21.36 -7.44 -3.55
C GLN A 189 -22.71 -7.94 -4.07
N ARG A 190 -23.06 -7.51 -5.29
CA ARG A 190 -24.28 -7.91 -5.99
C ARG A 190 -24.38 -9.43 -6.19
N LYS A 191 -23.25 -10.11 -6.40
CA LYS A 191 -23.24 -11.58 -6.54
C LYS A 191 -23.58 -12.27 -5.23
N TRP A 192 -23.08 -11.78 -4.11
CA TRP A 192 -23.40 -12.34 -2.79
C TRP A 192 -24.85 -12.10 -2.40
N GLU A 193 -25.38 -10.90 -2.66
CA GLU A 193 -26.80 -10.60 -2.46
C GLU A 193 -27.68 -11.54 -3.28
N ASN A 194 -27.35 -11.77 -4.56
CA ASN A 194 -28.07 -12.73 -5.40
C ASN A 194 -27.93 -14.19 -4.91
N ILE A 195 -26.80 -14.57 -4.33
CA ILE A 195 -26.58 -15.94 -3.82
C ILE A 195 -27.35 -16.16 -2.52
N LEU A 196 -27.34 -15.17 -1.62
CA LEU A 196 -27.96 -15.26 -0.30
C LEU A 196 -29.42 -14.80 -0.29
N GLN A 197 -29.89 -14.17 -1.36
CA GLN A 197 -31.23 -13.58 -1.49
C GLN A 197 -31.56 -12.58 -0.38
N ILE A 198 -30.54 -11.80 0.04
CA ILE A 198 -30.61 -10.83 1.14
C ILE A 198 -29.88 -9.55 0.72
N ASN A 199 -30.41 -8.39 1.11
CA ASN A 199 -29.72 -7.11 0.97
C ASN A 199 -28.67 -6.95 2.08
N ILE A 200 -27.42 -6.68 1.71
CA ILE A 200 -26.29 -6.66 2.64
C ILE A 200 -25.78 -5.22 2.78
N GLU A 201 -25.67 -4.74 4.01
CA GLU A 201 -25.08 -3.44 4.34
C GLU A 201 -23.55 -3.42 4.15
N TRP A 202 -23.08 -3.52 2.91
CA TRP A 202 -21.66 -3.67 2.56
C TRP A 202 -20.77 -2.57 3.12
N LYS A 203 -21.28 -1.34 3.25
CA LYS A 203 -20.53 -0.24 3.86
C LYS A 203 -20.14 -0.55 5.31
N LYS A 204 -21.03 -1.21 6.07
CA LYS A 204 -20.73 -1.69 7.42
C LYS A 204 -19.76 -2.87 7.37
N VAL A 205 -19.96 -3.82 6.46
CA VAL A 205 -19.06 -4.98 6.26
C VAL A 205 -17.63 -4.54 6.00
N TRP A 206 -17.38 -3.59 5.10
CA TRP A 206 -16.00 -3.16 4.80
C TRP A 206 -15.36 -2.35 5.93
N ARG A 207 -16.16 -1.74 6.81
CA ARG A 207 -15.65 -1.04 8.00
C ARG A 207 -15.18 -2.00 9.09
N THR A 208 -15.67 -3.24 9.14
CA THR A 208 -15.23 -4.23 10.15
C THR A 208 -13.77 -4.68 9.95
N LEU A 209 -13.18 -4.40 8.79
CA LEU A 209 -11.79 -4.74 8.46
C LEU A 209 -10.74 -3.95 9.25
N SER A 210 -11.08 -2.80 9.82
CA SER A 210 -10.20 -2.07 10.75
C SER A 210 -10.32 -2.68 12.14
N ASN A 211 -9.61 -3.79 12.36
CA ASN A 211 -9.64 -4.53 13.62
C ASN A 211 -8.27 -4.44 14.31
N SER A 212 -8.23 -4.02 15.57
CA SER A 212 -7.00 -3.94 16.35
C SER A 212 -6.55 -5.30 16.92
N PHE A 213 -7.48 -6.27 17.02
CA PHE A 213 -7.26 -7.59 17.58
C PHE A 213 -6.65 -8.60 16.59
N ALA A 214 -7.09 -8.54 15.32
CA ALA A 214 -6.60 -9.41 14.25
C ALA A 214 -5.55 -8.70 13.39
N ASN A 215 -4.50 -9.40 12.99
CA ASN A 215 -3.52 -8.84 12.07
C ASN A 215 -4.04 -8.91 10.62
N PRO A 216 -3.54 -8.07 9.68
CA PRO A 216 -3.94 -8.14 8.28
C PRO A 216 -3.80 -9.53 7.64
N HIS A 217 -2.85 -10.33 8.15
CA HIS A 217 -2.68 -11.73 7.74
C HIS A 217 -3.90 -12.60 8.10
N ASP A 218 -4.50 -12.41 9.27
CA ASP A 218 -5.66 -13.18 9.75
C ASP A 218 -6.91 -12.83 8.92
N SER A 219 -7.09 -11.55 8.59
CA SER A 219 -8.23 -11.07 7.79
C SER A 219 -8.10 -11.36 6.29
N LYS A 220 -6.90 -11.67 5.79
CA LYS A 220 -6.64 -11.89 4.35
C LYS A 220 -7.54 -12.96 3.73
N THR A 221 -7.76 -14.06 4.44
CA THR A 221 -8.55 -15.18 3.94
C THR A 221 -10.04 -14.85 3.90
N TRP A 222 -10.55 -14.21 4.96
CA TRP A 222 -11.92 -13.68 4.95
C TRP A 222 -12.12 -12.64 3.84
N PHE A 223 -11.15 -11.75 3.62
CA PHE A 223 -11.22 -10.77 2.54
C PHE A 223 -11.31 -11.46 1.16
N LYS A 224 -10.51 -12.51 0.94
CA LYS A 224 -10.62 -13.34 -0.27
C LYS A 224 -11.98 -14.05 -0.37
N LEU A 225 -12.57 -14.50 0.74
CA LEU A 225 -13.91 -15.08 0.73
C LEU A 225 -14.96 -14.04 0.30
N ALA A 226 -14.96 -12.86 0.94
CA ALA A 226 -15.87 -11.76 0.63
C ALA A 226 -15.74 -11.31 -0.83
N HIS A 227 -14.52 -11.29 -1.37
CA HIS A 227 -14.26 -11.01 -2.79
C HIS A 227 -14.48 -12.21 -3.73
N ARG A 228 -14.88 -13.39 -3.23
CA ARG A 228 -15.05 -14.64 -3.99
C ARG A 228 -13.78 -15.06 -4.75
N ALA A 229 -12.62 -14.81 -4.14
CA ALA A 229 -11.28 -15.02 -4.69
C ALA A 229 -10.52 -16.19 -4.04
N LEU A 230 -11.15 -16.99 -3.16
CA LEU A 230 -10.54 -18.25 -2.68
C LEU A 230 -10.39 -19.25 -3.84
N ARG A 231 -9.29 -20.03 -3.81
CA ARG A 231 -9.03 -21.11 -4.78
C ARG A 231 -9.75 -22.38 -4.33
N LEU A 232 -10.87 -22.67 -4.99
CA LEU A 232 -11.74 -23.81 -4.72
C LEU A 232 -11.64 -24.80 -5.89
N ASN A 233 -12.07 -26.04 -5.72
CA ASN A 233 -12.04 -27.01 -6.80
C ASN A 233 -12.91 -26.56 -7.98
N SER A 234 -14.04 -25.90 -7.72
CA SER A 234 -14.94 -25.42 -8.78
C SER A 234 -14.38 -24.31 -9.69
N ASN A 235 -13.32 -23.63 -9.28
CA ASN A 235 -12.63 -22.62 -10.10
C ASN A 235 -11.22 -23.04 -10.51
N ASP A 236 -10.80 -24.27 -10.15
CA ASP A 236 -9.50 -24.81 -10.47
C ASP A 236 -9.61 -25.80 -11.64
N LYS A 237 -9.23 -25.33 -12.84
CA LYS A 237 -9.29 -26.12 -14.07
C LYS A 237 -8.38 -27.36 -14.07
N THR A 238 -7.47 -27.47 -13.11
CA THR A 238 -6.53 -28.60 -13.00
C THR A 238 -7.13 -29.79 -12.26
N VAL A 239 -8.26 -29.63 -11.57
CA VAL A 239 -8.87 -30.66 -10.74
C VAL A 239 -9.94 -31.41 -11.53
N SER A 240 -9.93 -32.74 -11.46
CA SER A 240 -10.89 -33.61 -12.18
C SER A 240 -12.31 -33.56 -11.61
N SER A 241 -12.46 -33.23 -10.33
CA SER A 241 -13.74 -33.16 -9.62
C SER A 241 -14.00 -31.78 -9.07
N ASN A 242 -15.19 -31.24 -9.34
CA ASN A 242 -15.68 -29.99 -8.77
C ASN A 242 -16.31 -30.16 -7.37
N LYS A 243 -16.28 -31.37 -6.80
CA LYS A 243 -16.82 -31.65 -5.48
C LYS A 243 -16.02 -30.97 -4.37
N CYS A 244 -16.70 -30.69 -3.27
CA CYS A 244 -16.12 -30.12 -2.06
C CYS A 244 -15.05 -31.04 -1.50
N ARG A 245 -13.82 -30.54 -1.39
CA ARG A 245 -12.71 -31.31 -0.83
C ARG A 245 -12.92 -31.76 0.62
N LEU A 246 -13.85 -31.12 1.34
CA LEU A 246 -14.15 -31.44 2.73
C LEU A 246 -15.21 -32.54 2.86
N CYS A 247 -16.36 -32.36 2.21
CA CYS A 247 -17.51 -33.24 2.39
C CYS A 247 -17.76 -34.21 1.22
N ASP A 248 -17.07 -34.03 0.09
CA ASP A 248 -17.19 -34.81 -1.15
C ASP A 248 -18.61 -35.00 -1.70
N SER A 249 -19.59 -34.21 -1.24
CA SER A 249 -21.00 -34.42 -1.58
C SER A 249 -21.53 -33.42 -2.61
N THR A 250 -21.13 -32.15 -2.50
CA THR A 250 -21.68 -31.05 -3.32
C THR A 250 -20.56 -30.26 -3.98
N ARG A 251 -20.88 -29.45 -4.98
CA ARG A 251 -19.90 -28.60 -5.68
C ARG A 251 -19.21 -27.63 -4.72
N GLU A 252 -17.88 -27.59 -4.73
CA GLU A 252 -17.10 -26.69 -3.87
C GLU A 252 -17.28 -25.23 -4.31
N SER A 253 -18.13 -24.46 -3.64
CA SER A 253 -18.31 -23.03 -3.92
C SER A 253 -18.08 -22.19 -2.66
N HIS A 254 -17.83 -20.88 -2.81
CA HIS A 254 -17.70 -19.98 -1.66
C HIS A 254 -18.95 -20.02 -0.78
N ALA A 255 -20.13 -20.13 -1.40
CA ALA A 255 -21.41 -20.27 -0.69
C ALA A 255 -21.50 -21.61 0.06
N HIS A 256 -21.12 -22.71 -0.57
CA HIS A 256 -21.09 -24.03 0.08
C HIS A 256 -20.14 -24.04 1.29
N LEU A 257 -18.99 -23.36 1.23
CA LEU A 257 -18.10 -23.24 2.38
C LEU A 257 -18.74 -22.53 3.57
N LEU A 258 -19.75 -21.68 3.37
CA LEU A 258 -20.51 -21.10 4.48
C LEU A 258 -21.43 -22.13 5.14
N THR A 259 -21.87 -23.16 4.39
CA THR A 259 -22.89 -24.13 4.84
C THR A 259 -22.38 -25.55 5.09
N CYS A 260 -21.15 -25.86 4.70
CA CYS A 260 -20.59 -27.22 4.71
C CYS A 260 -20.62 -27.87 6.12
N HIS A 261 -21.24 -29.04 6.24
CA HIS A 261 -21.44 -29.73 7.53
C HIS A 261 -20.14 -30.24 8.17
N LYS A 262 -19.11 -30.54 7.36
CA LYS A 262 -17.78 -30.94 7.87
C LYS A 262 -17.09 -29.85 8.68
N LEU A 263 -17.57 -28.60 8.59
CA LEU A 263 -17.03 -27.48 9.35
C LEU A 263 -17.74 -27.26 10.69
N ASN A 264 -18.77 -28.04 11.00
CA ASN A 264 -19.61 -27.81 12.19
C ASN A 264 -18.85 -27.99 13.50
N ALA A 265 -17.84 -28.86 13.57
CA ALA A 265 -17.00 -29.00 14.77
C ALA A 265 -16.26 -27.69 15.08
N LEU A 266 -15.49 -27.18 14.11
CA LEU A 266 -14.75 -25.93 14.25
C LEU A 266 -15.69 -24.72 14.43
N ARG A 267 -16.82 -24.66 13.72
CA ARG A 267 -17.79 -23.57 13.87
C ARG A 267 -18.43 -23.55 15.26
N ARG A 268 -18.72 -24.71 15.86
CA ARG A 268 -19.27 -24.78 17.23
C ARG A 268 -18.29 -24.21 18.25
N LEU A 269 -17.01 -24.53 18.14
CA LEU A 269 -15.95 -23.93 18.97
C LEU A 269 -15.92 -22.40 18.84
N VAL A 270 -15.93 -21.88 17.61
CA VAL A 270 -15.93 -20.44 17.37
C VAL A 270 -17.19 -19.79 17.94
N LEU A 271 -18.36 -20.42 17.74
CA LEU A 271 -19.64 -19.93 18.26
C LEU A 271 -19.65 -19.88 19.79
N GLN A 272 -19.09 -20.90 20.46
CA GLN A 272 -18.93 -20.89 21.92
C GLN A 272 -18.09 -19.70 22.38
N LEU A 273 -17.01 -19.36 21.67
CA LEU A 273 -16.20 -18.18 21.97
C LEU A 273 -16.93 -16.87 21.68
N LEU A 274 -17.67 -16.78 20.57
CA LEU A 274 -18.49 -15.60 20.27
C LEU A 274 -19.50 -15.33 21.39
N ILE A 275 -20.21 -16.36 21.86
CA ILE A 275 -21.14 -16.28 23.00
C ILE A 275 -20.39 -15.87 24.27
N ALA A 276 -19.24 -16.48 24.55
CA ALA A 276 -18.44 -16.16 25.74
C ALA A 276 -17.90 -14.71 25.73
N THR A 277 -17.78 -14.08 24.55
CA THR A 277 -17.47 -12.65 24.40
C THR A 277 -18.69 -11.72 24.46
N GLY A 278 -19.85 -12.24 24.89
CA GLY A 278 -21.06 -11.46 25.09
C GLY A 278 -21.98 -11.35 23.86
N MET A 279 -21.80 -12.17 22.83
CA MET A 279 -22.74 -12.21 21.70
C MET A 279 -24.02 -12.99 22.08
N PRO A 280 -25.22 -12.39 21.97
CA PRO A 280 -26.47 -13.13 22.14
C PRO A 280 -26.66 -14.12 20.98
N LEU A 281 -26.97 -15.39 21.29
CA LEU A 281 -27.10 -16.44 20.28
C LEU A 281 -28.21 -16.15 19.25
N ASP A 282 -29.30 -15.52 19.70
CA ASP A 282 -30.44 -15.16 18.85
C ASP A 282 -30.09 -14.09 17.81
N THR A 283 -28.99 -13.35 18.00
CA THR A 283 -28.52 -12.33 17.04
C THR A 283 -27.64 -12.91 15.93
N PHE A 284 -27.19 -14.16 16.08
CA PHE A 284 -26.34 -14.82 15.09
C PHE A 284 -27.19 -15.39 13.94
N SER A 285 -26.90 -14.97 12.71
CA SER A 285 -27.61 -15.46 11.52
C SER A 285 -26.70 -16.30 10.63
N TYR A 286 -27.08 -17.56 10.40
CA TYR A 286 -26.35 -18.45 9.51
C TYR A 286 -26.99 -18.47 8.12
N PRO A 287 -26.24 -18.38 7.01
CA PRO A 287 -24.78 -18.20 6.89
C PRO A 287 -24.31 -16.73 6.91
N TYR A 288 -25.24 -15.79 7.08
CA TYR A 288 -25.01 -14.36 6.92
C TYR A 288 -23.84 -13.81 7.75
N THR A 289 -23.87 -14.01 9.06
CA THR A 289 -22.87 -13.48 10.01
C THR A 289 -21.47 -14.00 9.74
N TRP A 290 -21.33 -15.24 9.26
CA TRP A 290 -20.03 -15.81 8.87
C TRP A 290 -19.38 -15.09 7.69
N LEU A 291 -20.20 -14.59 6.76
CA LEU A 291 -19.72 -13.86 5.60
C LEU A 291 -19.49 -12.38 5.92
N THR A 292 -20.44 -11.75 6.59
CA THR A 292 -20.53 -10.28 6.68
C THR A 292 -19.89 -9.73 7.96
N CYS A 293 -19.68 -10.57 8.98
CA CYS A 293 -19.35 -10.14 10.33
C CYS A 293 -20.35 -9.11 10.89
N LEU A 294 -21.61 -9.20 10.47
CA LEU A 294 -22.75 -8.45 10.98
C LEU A 294 -23.73 -9.41 11.69
N ASN A 295 -24.46 -8.91 12.68
CA ASN A 295 -25.55 -9.66 13.31
C ASN A 295 -26.81 -9.67 12.42
N LYS A 296 -27.88 -10.36 12.85
CA LYS A 296 -29.16 -10.44 12.13
C LYS A 296 -29.79 -9.08 11.81
N ASP A 297 -29.50 -8.07 12.63
CA ASP A 297 -30.04 -6.71 12.53
C ASP A 297 -29.15 -5.76 11.70
N ASN A 298 -28.17 -6.32 10.97
CA ASN A 298 -27.17 -5.57 10.19
C ASN A 298 -26.27 -4.65 11.02
N GLU A 299 -26.11 -4.93 12.32
CA GLU A 299 -25.15 -4.23 13.16
C GLU A 299 -23.78 -4.91 13.16
N PRO A 300 -22.68 -4.14 13.12
CA PRO A 300 -21.34 -4.70 13.18
C PRO A 300 -21.09 -5.47 14.47
N LEU A 301 -20.45 -6.63 14.34
CA LEU A 301 -19.91 -7.33 15.50
C LEU A 301 -18.77 -6.52 16.14
N THR A 302 -18.50 -6.79 17.41
CA THR A 302 -17.37 -6.15 18.12
C THR A 302 -16.03 -6.57 17.49
N GLU A 303 -14.97 -5.77 17.67
CA GLU A 303 -13.65 -6.07 17.10
C GLU A 303 -13.17 -7.50 17.43
N VAL A 304 -13.34 -7.94 18.68
CA VAL A 304 -12.99 -9.32 19.07
C VAL A 304 -13.79 -10.36 18.30
N GLN A 305 -15.11 -10.18 18.19
CA GLN A 305 -15.99 -11.13 17.51
C GLN A 305 -15.67 -11.22 16.01
N VAL A 306 -15.41 -10.08 15.37
CA VAL A 306 -14.91 -10.03 13.98
C VAL A 306 -13.58 -10.79 13.87
N ALA A 307 -12.67 -10.60 14.83
CA ALA A 307 -11.38 -11.29 14.82
C ALA A 307 -11.53 -12.81 14.91
N LEU A 308 -12.40 -13.31 15.80
CA LEU A 308 -12.68 -14.74 15.92
C LEU A 308 -13.17 -15.34 14.60
N ILE A 309 -14.07 -14.65 13.88
CA ILE A 309 -14.56 -15.09 12.56
C ILE A 309 -13.44 -15.06 11.50
N THR A 310 -12.63 -14.00 11.47
CA THR A 310 -11.53 -13.89 10.47
C THR A 310 -10.43 -14.93 10.71
N ILE A 311 -10.04 -15.17 11.96
CA ILE A 311 -9.10 -16.23 12.36
C ILE A 311 -9.67 -17.60 11.97
N HIS A 312 -10.98 -17.83 12.17
CA HIS A 312 -11.64 -19.07 11.76
C HIS A 312 -11.43 -19.34 10.26
N TRP A 313 -11.72 -18.35 9.41
CA TRP A 313 -11.53 -18.48 7.97
C TRP A 313 -10.08 -18.75 7.59
N ASN A 314 -9.13 -18.06 8.23
CA ASN A 314 -7.71 -18.25 7.97
C ASN A 314 -7.23 -19.66 8.35
N THR A 315 -7.58 -20.13 9.55
CA THR A 315 -7.24 -21.48 10.00
C THR A 315 -7.87 -22.54 9.10
N LEU A 316 -9.17 -22.39 8.79
CA LEU A 316 -9.88 -23.28 7.89
C LEU A 316 -9.17 -23.40 6.53
N TYR A 317 -8.91 -22.28 5.86
CA TYR A 317 -8.32 -22.30 4.52
C TYR A 317 -6.89 -22.84 4.51
N LYS A 318 -6.12 -22.61 5.58
CA LYS A 318 -4.80 -23.23 5.76
C LYS A 318 -4.91 -24.74 5.82
N HIS A 319 -5.84 -25.29 6.61
CA HIS A 319 -6.06 -26.73 6.70
C HIS A 319 -6.63 -27.32 5.41
N MET A 320 -7.52 -26.62 4.71
CA MET A 320 -8.00 -27.00 3.36
C MET A 320 -6.88 -27.03 2.32
N THR A 321 -5.88 -26.15 2.46
CA THR A 321 -4.73 -26.10 1.55
C THR A 321 -3.76 -27.23 1.86
N LYS A 322 -3.45 -27.48 3.16
CA LYS A 322 -2.67 -28.64 3.60
C LYS A 322 -3.30 -29.95 3.13
N GLN A 323 -4.61 -30.08 3.26
CA GLN A 323 -5.36 -31.25 2.77
C GLN A 323 -5.07 -31.55 1.30
N LYS A 324 -5.09 -30.51 0.46
CA LYS A 324 -4.83 -30.62 -0.98
C LYS A 324 -3.36 -30.91 -1.30
N LEU A 325 -2.43 -30.32 -0.55
CA LEU A 325 -0.99 -30.51 -0.79
C LEU A 325 -0.50 -31.88 -0.30
N ASP A 326 -0.99 -32.34 0.85
CA ASP A 326 -0.54 -33.56 1.50
C ASP A 326 -1.38 -34.79 1.12
N ASN A 327 -2.44 -34.63 0.32
CA ASN A 327 -3.43 -35.66 -0.02
C ASN A 327 -4.02 -36.38 1.22
N LYS A 328 -4.19 -35.65 2.33
CA LYS A 328 -4.75 -36.18 3.58
C LYS A 328 -6.23 -35.80 3.72
N THR A 329 -6.94 -36.39 4.68
CA THR A 329 -8.28 -35.94 5.06
C THR A 329 -8.23 -34.68 5.93
N PHE A 330 -9.30 -33.88 5.92
CA PHE A 330 -9.41 -32.73 6.81
C PHE A 330 -9.48 -33.21 8.26
N ASN A 331 -8.57 -32.72 9.11
CA ASN A 331 -8.52 -33.06 10.52
C ASN A 331 -9.07 -31.91 11.37
N ASP A 332 -10.32 -32.07 11.82
CA ASP A 332 -11.03 -31.08 12.64
C ASP A 332 -10.28 -30.78 13.94
N THR A 333 -9.77 -31.80 14.63
CA THR A 333 -9.06 -31.67 15.90
C THR A 333 -7.79 -30.83 15.75
N ALA A 334 -7.01 -31.07 14.69
CA ALA A 334 -5.84 -30.28 14.38
C ALA A 334 -6.20 -28.82 14.05
N ALA A 335 -7.28 -28.60 13.30
CA ALA A 335 -7.75 -27.25 12.96
C ALA A 335 -8.26 -26.50 14.19
N MET A 336 -9.01 -27.15 15.08
CA MET A 336 -9.47 -26.59 16.35
C MET A 336 -8.29 -26.22 17.24
N LYS A 337 -7.30 -27.11 17.39
CA LYS A 337 -6.08 -26.85 18.16
C LYS A 337 -5.27 -25.68 17.60
N GLU A 338 -5.13 -25.59 16.28
CA GLU A 338 -4.41 -24.46 15.65
C GLU A 338 -5.18 -23.13 15.82
N TYR A 339 -6.52 -23.20 15.72
CA TYR A 339 -7.39 -22.05 15.95
C TYR A 339 -7.27 -21.53 17.39
N THR A 340 -7.37 -22.40 18.41
CA THR A 340 -7.27 -21.99 19.81
C THR A 340 -5.91 -21.38 20.12
N ARG A 341 -4.81 -21.99 19.67
CA ARG A 341 -3.46 -21.42 19.78
C ARG A 341 -3.36 -20.02 19.19
N THR A 342 -3.93 -19.82 18.01
CA THR A 342 -3.90 -18.53 17.34
C THR A 342 -4.66 -17.47 18.14
N VAL A 343 -5.86 -17.80 18.63
CA VAL A 343 -6.65 -16.91 19.50
C VAL A 343 -5.88 -16.59 20.78
N SER A 344 -5.35 -17.60 21.48
CA SER A 344 -4.56 -17.42 22.71
C SER A 344 -3.35 -16.52 22.49
N HIS A 345 -2.60 -16.72 21.40
CA HIS A 345 -1.47 -15.86 21.06
C HIS A 345 -1.88 -14.41 20.79
N ARG A 346 -3.05 -14.16 20.18
CA ARG A 346 -3.56 -12.79 19.98
C ARG A 346 -3.91 -12.12 21.30
N ILE A 347 -4.58 -12.84 22.20
CA ILE A 347 -4.87 -12.35 23.56
C ILE A 347 -3.57 -11.98 24.27
N LEU A 348 -2.61 -12.90 24.34
CA LEU A 348 -1.31 -12.68 24.99
C LEU A 348 -0.52 -11.51 24.38
N ALA A 349 -0.51 -11.39 23.05
CA ALA A 349 0.19 -10.30 22.37
C ALA A 349 -0.42 -8.92 22.70
N LEU A 350 -1.74 -8.82 22.74
CA LEU A 350 -2.44 -7.58 23.10
C LEU A 350 -2.26 -7.23 24.57
N THR A 351 -2.35 -8.23 25.45
CA THR A 351 -2.03 -8.06 26.88
C THR A 351 -0.62 -7.54 27.08
N LYS A 352 0.38 -8.13 26.38
CA LYS A 352 1.77 -7.67 26.47
C LYS A 352 1.94 -6.24 25.95
N LYS A 353 1.28 -5.90 24.85
CA LYS A 353 1.29 -4.54 24.30
C LYS A 353 0.70 -3.52 25.27
N LEU A 354 -0.40 -3.87 25.95
CA LEU A 354 -1.03 -3.04 26.96
C LEU A 354 -0.14 -2.87 28.20
N SER A 355 0.49 -3.96 28.66
CA SER A 355 1.46 -3.94 29.76
C SER A 355 2.66 -3.03 29.48
N LEU A 356 3.30 -3.18 28.31
CA LEU A 356 4.42 -2.32 27.89
C LEU A 356 4.02 -0.85 27.80
N HIS A 357 2.81 -0.58 27.29
CA HIS A 357 2.29 0.77 27.21
C HIS A 357 2.11 1.41 28.60
N ASN A 358 1.61 0.65 29.58
CA ASN A 358 1.45 1.16 30.95
C ASN A 358 2.78 1.34 31.68
N GLN A 359 3.75 0.44 31.49
CA GLN A 359 5.12 0.62 32.00
C GLN A 359 5.77 1.88 31.44
N ALA A 360 5.65 2.13 30.13
CA ALA A 360 6.16 3.34 29.51
C ALA A 360 5.55 4.63 30.09
N ARG A 361 4.28 4.60 30.52
CA ARG A 361 3.63 5.72 31.22
C ARG A 361 4.15 5.94 32.62
N GLN A 362 4.43 4.86 33.37
CA GLN A 362 4.98 4.96 34.73
C GLN A 362 6.38 5.59 34.75
N HIS A 363 7.16 5.39 33.68
CA HIS A 363 8.54 5.85 33.58
C HIS A 363 8.76 7.08 32.66
N GLY A 364 7.72 7.66 32.02
CA GLY A 364 7.93 8.72 31.03
C GLY A 364 6.76 9.68 30.78
N SER A 365 7.12 10.95 30.54
CA SER A 365 6.29 12.13 30.17
C SER A 365 5.60 12.02 28.79
N TYR A 366 5.08 10.85 28.40
CA TYR A 366 4.46 10.65 27.09
C TYR A 366 2.95 10.94 27.14
N LYS A 367 2.51 11.97 26.39
CA LYS A 367 1.11 12.24 26.04
C LYS A 367 0.57 11.16 25.10
N THR A 368 0.25 9.97 25.60
CA THR A 368 -0.38 8.88 24.82
C THR A 368 -1.67 8.39 25.47
N GLN A 369 -2.66 9.27 25.59
CA GLN A 369 -3.96 8.95 26.19
C GLN A 369 -4.86 8.10 25.26
N SER A 370 -4.63 8.12 23.93
CA SER A 370 -5.55 7.51 22.96
C SER A 370 -5.40 6.00 22.74
N ILE A 371 -4.22 5.41 22.96
CA ILE A 371 -3.95 3.99 22.65
C ILE A 371 -4.51 3.06 23.74
N ASN A 372 -4.51 3.51 24.99
CA ASN A 372 -4.93 2.71 26.14
C ASN A 372 -6.42 2.39 26.10
N THR A 373 -7.26 3.38 25.81
CA THR A 373 -8.73 3.22 25.77
C THR A 373 -9.15 2.25 24.66
N SER A 374 -8.56 2.33 23.48
CA SER A 374 -8.93 1.46 22.35
C SER A 374 -8.59 -0.03 22.60
N ILE A 375 -7.38 -0.32 23.11
CA ILE A 375 -6.96 -1.71 23.37
C ILE A 375 -7.70 -2.27 24.59
N ALA A 376 -7.85 -1.49 25.67
CA ALA A 376 -8.59 -1.90 26.85
C ALA A 376 -10.07 -2.18 26.52
N ASN A 377 -10.72 -1.32 25.72
CA ASN A 377 -12.10 -1.53 25.27
C ASN A 377 -12.21 -2.79 24.41
N THR A 378 -11.23 -3.08 23.56
CA THR A 378 -11.20 -4.29 22.74
C THR A 378 -11.12 -5.54 23.62
N LEU A 379 -10.26 -5.53 24.65
CA LEU A 379 -10.06 -6.68 25.53
C LEU A 379 -11.14 -6.86 26.60
N HIS A 380 -11.98 -5.85 26.85
CA HIS A 380 -12.99 -5.88 27.92
C HIS A 380 -13.92 -7.10 27.84
N ASN A 381 -14.31 -7.50 26.63
CA ASN A 381 -15.17 -8.67 26.41
C ASN A 381 -14.45 -10.02 26.55
N ILE A 382 -13.12 -10.01 26.68
CA ILE A 382 -12.29 -11.20 26.85
C ILE A 382 -11.87 -11.39 28.31
N GLY A 383 -11.70 -10.29 29.04
CA GLY A 383 -11.16 -10.33 30.39
C GLY A 383 -10.93 -8.94 30.97
N GLN A 384 -10.33 -8.92 32.16
CA GLN A 384 -10.08 -7.71 32.91
C GLN A 384 -8.57 -7.46 33.04
N TYR A 385 -8.16 -6.25 32.66
CA TYR A 385 -6.78 -5.81 32.82
C TYR A 385 -6.62 -5.06 34.14
N ASN A 386 -5.68 -5.47 34.99
CA ASN A 386 -5.32 -4.75 36.20
C ASN A 386 -4.13 -3.81 35.89
N PRO A 387 -4.33 -2.48 35.91
CA PRO A 387 -3.28 -1.52 35.58
C PRO A 387 -2.16 -1.43 36.61
N HIS A 388 -2.41 -1.83 37.86
CA HIS A 388 -1.42 -1.77 38.93
C HIS A 388 -0.42 -2.92 38.85
N SER A 389 -0.92 -4.15 38.67
CA SER A 389 -0.07 -5.35 38.53
C SER A 389 0.42 -5.56 37.10
N GLY A 390 -0.21 -4.91 36.11
CA GLY A 390 0.03 -5.17 34.69
C GLY A 390 -0.47 -6.55 34.22
N SER A 391 -1.24 -7.26 35.06
CA SER A 391 -1.77 -8.59 34.75
C SER A 391 -3.14 -8.52 34.07
N PHE A 392 -3.40 -9.45 33.16
CA PHE A 392 -4.70 -9.60 32.49
C PHE A 392 -5.33 -10.91 32.91
N HIS A 393 -6.56 -10.84 33.43
CA HIS A 393 -7.34 -11.98 33.86
C HIS A 393 -8.35 -12.30 32.78
N ILE A 394 -8.16 -13.41 32.08
CA ILE A 394 -9.08 -13.87 31.04
C ILE A 394 -10.36 -14.38 31.70
N ASN A 395 -11.51 -14.13 31.07
CA ASN A 395 -12.79 -14.69 31.49
C ASN A 395 -12.71 -16.22 31.57
N ASN A 396 -13.09 -16.80 32.71
CA ASN A 396 -12.99 -18.23 32.96
C ASN A 396 -13.69 -19.09 31.89
N ASN A 397 -14.81 -18.63 31.33
CA ASN A 397 -15.49 -19.35 30.25
C ASN A 397 -14.63 -19.42 28.99
N ILE A 398 -13.99 -18.31 28.61
CA ILE A 398 -13.09 -18.26 27.45
C ILE A 398 -11.87 -19.14 27.70
N ALA A 399 -11.24 -19.01 28.87
CA ALA A 399 -10.07 -19.80 29.23
C ALA A 399 -10.39 -21.30 29.17
N ARG A 400 -11.51 -21.73 29.76
CA ARG A 400 -11.98 -23.13 29.74
C ARG A 400 -12.25 -23.66 28.34
N ILE A 401 -12.85 -22.84 27.46
CA ILE A 401 -13.07 -23.23 26.06
C ILE A 401 -11.74 -23.38 25.32
N LEU A 402 -10.76 -22.52 25.56
CA LEU A 402 -9.46 -22.60 24.90
C LEU A 402 -8.65 -23.81 25.38
N THR A 403 -8.61 -24.07 26.69
CA THR A 403 -7.84 -25.18 27.28
C THR A 403 -8.44 -26.55 27.01
N SER A 404 -9.77 -26.67 26.88
CA SER A 404 -10.40 -27.96 26.53
C SER A 404 -10.00 -28.49 25.15
N HIS A 405 -9.59 -27.60 24.24
CA HIS A 405 -9.18 -27.93 22.87
C HIS A 405 -7.65 -27.86 22.65
N ASP A 406 -6.91 -27.24 23.56
CA ASP A 406 -5.45 -27.36 23.65
C ASP A 406 -4.98 -27.28 25.11
N PRO A 407 -4.86 -28.44 25.80
CA PRO A 407 -4.47 -28.49 27.22
C PRO A 407 -3.07 -27.94 27.52
N LEU A 408 -2.23 -27.77 26.48
CA LEU A 408 -0.90 -27.18 26.61
C LEU A 408 -0.94 -25.65 26.72
N LEU A 409 -2.11 -25.03 26.54
CA LEU A 409 -2.29 -23.60 26.78
C LEU A 409 -2.28 -23.31 28.27
N PHE A 410 -1.26 -22.60 28.72
CA PHE A 410 -1.19 -22.09 30.08
C PHE A 410 -1.67 -20.63 30.12
N PHE A 411 -2.73 -20.38 30.88
CA PHE A 411 -3.15 -19.04 31.25
C PHE A 411 -2.85 -18.84 32.74
N PRO A 412 -1.97 -17.90 33.14
CA PRO A 412 -1.49 -17.77 34.52
C PRO A 412 -2.57 -17.49 35.59
N SER A 413 -3.83 -17.28 35.19
CA SER A 413 -4.92 -16.84 36.06
C SER A 413 -6.08 -17.83 36.18
N VAL A 414 -5.94 -19.06 35.67
CA VAL A 414 -6.98 -20.09 35.83
C VAL A 414 -6.62 -20.91 37.07
N ASP A 415 -7.45 -20.80 38.10
CA ASP A 415 -7.35 -21.62 39.31
C ASP A 415 -7.43 -23.11 38.93
N PRO A 416 -6.43 -23.94 39.25
CA PRO A 416 -6.42 -25.37 38.90
C PRO A 416 -7.51 -26.20 39.61
N SER A 417 -8.25 -25.60 40.56
CA SER A 417 -9.26 -26.28 41.39
C SER A 417 -10.70 -26.18 40.87
N LEU A 418 -10.91 -25.56 39.70
CA LEU A 418 -12.20 -25.42 38.98
C LEU A 418 -12.16 -26.14 37.62
#